data_AF-A0A9Q1GQ39-F1
#
_entry.id   AF-A0A9Q1GQ39-F1
#
_cell.length_a   1.000
_cell.length_b   1.000
_cell.length_c   1.000
_cell.angle_alpha   90.00
_cell.angle_beta   90.00
_cell.angle_gamma   90.00
#
_symmetry.space_group_name_H-M   'P 1'
#
loop_
_entity.id
_entity.type
_entity.pdbx_description
1 polymer ?
#
loop_
_entity_poly.entity_id
_entity_poly.type
_entity_poly.pdbx_seq_one_letter_code
_entity_poly.pdbx_strand_id
1 'polypeptide(L)'
;MALMASSLLNGERAVVLLLLFRVLFSAPFSLLLFESVALSLLGFVALFVEISVESSSSPPKFSTRPGASPGILLGAITLPALMFSKLIQLSRGLPLEEVSLAAYLMFPSGGHGSNYGVLLAMILLWMLGHGVAAVKLIQHILQTFPLCASIGEALLVTAGLTTYSGDILGSTVTKIARCLITSDKANMQFSIKRSEISTIIQCYLLGLLLLPLVFKISIQIVDRFTSPSTHISPSCNDSSRSFLFFTLLMIGSTAVIPFWVELVQDFKMHPLWWVLTFVFSEPRKRLTLCVYWVGVIAVSVHRFYSISKSSKIERILLRKYYHLMAVSMFVPALILQPTFLNLAFGAALAAFLVLEIIRVWRIWPFGEMIHHFMNAFTDHRDSDLLIVSHFSLLLGCALPIWMSSGFNDRPLAPFAGILSLGIGDTMVPPLPNRGKRERK
;
A
#
# COMPACT_ATOMS: atom_id res chain seq x y z
N MET A 1 35.27 17.58 10.38
CA MET A 1 35.39 16.17 9.93
C MET A 1 34.75 15.19 10.93
N ALA A 2 35.02 15.28 12.25
CA ALA A 2 34.36 14.44 13.27
C ALA A 2 32.82 14.63 13.37
N LEU A 3 32.31 15.86 13.18
CA LEU A 3 30.87 16.18 13.17
C LEU A 3 30.11 15.63 11.93
N MET A 4 30.80 15.41 10.80
CA MET A 4 30.20 14.75 9.63
C MET A 4 30.22 13.23 9.75
N ALA A 5 31.23 12.66 10.43
CA ALA A 5 31.28 11.23 10.70
C ALA A 5 30.17 10.79 11.69
N SER A 6 29.81 11.65 12.65
CA SER A 6 28.69 11.38 13.58
C SER A 6 27.31 11.55 12.97
N SER A 7 27.14 12.31 11.88
CA SER A 7 25.84 12.42 11.17
C SER A 7 25.64 11.33 10.11
N LEU A 8 26.73 10.73 9.61
CA LEU A 8 26.67 9.65 8.60
C LEU A 8 26.14 8.33 9.16
N LEU A 9 26.30 8.06 10.45
CA LEU A 9 26.03 6.75 11.07
C LEU A 9 24.95 6.81 12.16
N ASN A 10 23.76 7.32 11.80
CA ASN A 10 22.57 7.01 12.59
C ASN A 10 22.29 5.50 12.51
N GLY A 11 21.80 4.87 13.59
CA GLY A 11 21.45 3.44 13.62
C GLY A 11 20.46 3.09 12.49
N GLU A 12 19.52 4.01 12.23
CA GLU A 12 18.68 4.16 11.02
C GLU A 12 19.39 3.70 9.73
N ARG A 13 20.41 4.50 9.40
CA ARG A 13 21.17 4.46 8.14
C ARG A 13 22.08 3.24 8.07
N ALA A 14 22.70 2.87 9.19
CA ALA A 14 23.59 1.72 9.25
C ALA A 14 22.84 0.42 8.90
N VAL A 15 21.62 0.23 9.44
CA VAL A 15 20.79 -0.95 9.13
C VAL A 15 20.41 -0.99 7.65
N VAL A 16 20.00 0.15 7.08
CA VAL A 16 19.61 0.23 5.66
C VAL A 16 20.79 -0.04 4.74
N LEU A 17 21.97 0.53 5.03
CA LEU A 17 23.18 0.32 4.25
C LEU A 17 23.67 -1.14 4.33
N LEU A 18 23.60 -1.77 5.51
CA LEU A 18 23.92 -3.19 5.66
C LEU A 18 22.98 -4.09 4.84
N LEU A 19 21.68 -3.78 4.84
CA LEU A 19 20.70 -4.51 4.04
C LEU A 19 20.96 -4.33 2.55
N LEU A 20 21.19 -3.09 2.10
CA LEU A 20 21.53 -2.78 0.71
C LEU A 20 22.80 -3.49 0.27
N PHE A 21 23.86 -3.45 1.08
CA PHE A 21 25.11 -4.16 0.80
C PHE A 21 24.88 -5.68 0.66
N ARG A 22 24.09 -6.28 1.55
CA ARG A 22 23.77 -7.72 1.50
C ARG A 22 23.00 -8.10 0.23
N VAL A 23 22.05 -7.26 -0.20
CA VAL A 23 21.29 -7.48 -1.43
C VAL A 23 22.20 -7.37 -2.65
N LEU A 24 23.02 -6.32 -2.74
CA LEU A 24 23.95 -6.12 -3.85
C LEU A 24 24.99 -7.26 -3.95
N PHE A 25 25.56 -7.68 -2.82
CA PHE A 25 26.54 -8.79 -2.78
C PHE A 25 25.91 -10.14 -3.16
N SER A 26 24.59 -10.29 -3.02
CA SER A 26 23.87 -11.50 -3.42
C SER A 26 23.60 -11.55 -4.93
N ALA A 27 23.80 -10.46 -5.67
CA ALA A 27 23.49 -10.42 -7.09
C ALA A 27 24.55 -11.17 -7.93
N PRO A 28 24.15 -12.07 -8.85
CA PRO A 28 25.07 -12.60 -9.85
C PRO A 28 25.55 -11.48 -10.77
N PHE A 29 26.84 -11.12 -10.68
CA PHE A 29 27.46 -10.00 -11.41
C PHE A 29 27.32 -10.09 -12.94
N SER A 30 27.13 -11.28 -13.51
CA SER A 30 27.00 -11.48 -14.96
C SER A 30 25.61 -11.17 -15.53
N LEU A 31 24.54 -11.31 -14.72
CA LEU A 31 23.15 -11.20 -15.18
C LEU A 31 22.45 -9.94 -14.68
N LEU A 32 22.87 -9.39 -13.54
CA LEU A 32 22.14 -8.33 -12.83
C LEU A 32 23.01 -7.10 -12.50
N LEU A 33 24.04 -6.86 -13.31
CA LEU A 33 24.99 -5.76 -13.10
C LEU A 33 24.30 -4.39 -13.17
N PHE A 34 23.46 -4.17 -14.19
CA PHE A 34 22.80 -2.88 -14.41
C PHE A 34 21.83 -2.54 -13.28
N GLU A 35 21.05 -3.51 -12.83
CA GLU A 35 20.11 -3.38 -11.74
C GLU A 35 20.81 -3.14 -10.39
N SER A 36 21.96 -3.81 -10.18
CA SER A 36 22.82 -3.61 -9.00
C SER A 36 23.40 -2.18 -8.97
N VAL A 37 23.92 -1.70 -10.10
CA VAL A 37 24.43 -0.33 -10.24
C VAL A 37 23.32 0.70 -10.04
N ALA A 38 22.15 0.48 -10.63
CA ALA A 38 20.99 1.37 -10.48
C ALA A 38 20.55 1.46 -9.01
N LEU A 39 20.46 0.34 -8.29
CA LEU A 39 20.08 0.32 -6.88
C LEU A 39 21.14 1.00 -6.00
N SER A 40 22.43 0.81 -6.29
CA SER A 40 23.52 1.49 -5.59
C SER A 40 23.49 3.01 -5.80
N LEU A 41 23.27 3.45 -7.03
CA LEU A 41 23.15 4.88 -7.37
C LEU A 41 21.95 5.51 -6.66
N LEU A 42 20.79 4.84 -6.70
CA LEU A 42 19.59 5.28 -5.98
C LEU A 42 19.85 5.41 -4.48
N GLY A 43 20.54 4.45 -3.88
CA GLY A 43 20.87 4.49 -2.46
C GLY A 43 21.81 5.64 -2.10
N PHE A 44 22.81 5.92 -2.93
CA PHE A 44 23.71 7.06 -2.74
C PHE A 44 22.96 8.39 -2.85
N VAL A 45 22.13 8.57 -3.88
CA VAL A 45 21.33 9.79 -4.08
C VAL A 45 20.34 9.98 -2.92
N ALA A 46 19.67 8.93 -2.48
CA ALA A 46 18.72 9.01 -1.36
C ALA A 46 19.42 9.37 -0.04
N LEU A 47 20.62 8.83 0.20
CA LEU A 47 21.44 9.18 1.37
C LEU A 47 21.86 10.66 1.32
N PHE A 48 22.31 11.11 0.16
CA PHE A 48 22.71 12.51 -0.05
C PHE A 48 21.54 13.47 0.20
N VAL A 49 20.36 13.15 -0.33
CA VAL A 49 19.14 13.96 -0.10
C VAL A 49 18.76 13.96 1.37
N GLU A 50 18.82 12.82 2.06
CA GLU A 50 18.49 12.74 3.48
C GLU A 50 19.40 13.61 4.35
N ILE A 51 20.72 13.53 4.12
CA ILE A 51 21.70 14.38 4.83
C ILE A 51 21.48 15.86 4.51
N SER A 52 21.16 16.19 3.25
CA SER A 52 20.89 17.56 2.83
C SER A 52 19.66 18.14 3.52
N VAL A 53 18.59 17.34 3.67
CA VAL A 53 17.37 17.76 4.37
C VAL A 53 17.64 17.96 5.86
N GLU A 54 18.39 17.06 6.50
CA GLU A 54 18.70 17.14 7.93
C GLU A 54 19.67 18.27 8.28
N SER A 55 20.62 18.58 7.38
CA SER A 55 21.57 19.68 7.56
C SER A 55 21.03 21.06 7.17
N SER A 56 19.86 21.11 6.53
CA SER A 56 19.25 22.38 6.11
C SER A 56 18.72 23.18 7.31
N SER A 57 19.08 24.46 7.36
CA SER A 57 18.56 25.42 8.35
C SER A 57 17.26 26.11 7.90
N SER A 58 16.84 25.92 6.64
CA SER A 58 15.59 26.46 6.11
C SER A 58 14.40 25.62 6.56
N PRO A 59 13.24 26.24 6.87
CA PRO A 59 12.04 25.49 7.20
C PRO A 59 11.67 24.57 6.03
N PRO A 60 11.35 23.29 6.29
CA PRO A 60 10.98 22.36 5.23
C PRO A 60 9.70 22.84 4.54
N LYS A 61 9.66 22.69 3.21
CA LYS A 61 8.49 23.06 2.40
C LYS A 61 7.23 22.25 2.78
N PHE A 62 7.42 21.07 3.36
CA PHE A 62 6.36 20.20 3.86
C PHE A 62 6.46 20.10 5.38
N SER A 63 5.32 20.27 6.05
CA SER A 63 5.22 20.02 7.49
C SER A 63 5.22 18.52 7.72
N THR A 64 6.31 18.00 8.26
CA THR A 64 6.50 16.56 8.54
C THR A 64 6.43 16.30 10.04
N ARG A 65 6.25 15.04 10.43
CA ARG A 65 6.09 14.66 11.82
C ARG A 65 7.27 15.16 12.70
N PRO A 66 7.01 15.96 13.74
CA PRO A 66 8.09 16.56 14.54
C PRO A 66 8.84 15.49 15.35
N GLY A 67 10.17 15.52 15.28
CA GLY A 67 11.06 14.61 16.01
C GLY A 67 11.28 13.23 15.37
N ALA A 68 10.75 12.99 14.18
CA ALA A 68 11.05 11.80 13.38
C ALA A 68 12.22 12.05 12.42
N SER A 69 13.01 11.02 12.11
CA SER A 69 13.98 11.10 11.02
C SER A 69 13.23 11.27 9.69
N PRO A 70 13.81 11.94 8.67
CA PRO A 70 13.15 12.10 7.38
C PRO A 70 12.81 10.76 6.71
N GLY A 71 13.60 9.72 6.99
CA GLY A 71 13.40 8.35 6.50
C GLY A 71 13.53 8.20 4.98
N ILE A 72 14.10 9.18 4.29
CA ILE A 72 14.13 9.25 2.82
C ILE A 72 14.91 8.06 2.23
N LEU A 73 16.06 7.73 2.82
CA LEU A 73 16.90 6.61 2.43
C LEU A 73 16.12 5.29 2.52
N LEU A 74 15.47 5.07 3.65
CA LEU A 74 14.65 3.88 3.89
C LEU A 74 13.48 3.81 2.91
N GLY A 75 12.69 4.88 2.79
CA GLY A 75 11.53 4.94 1.91
C GLY A 75 11.88 4.73 0.43
N ALA A 76 13.00 5.29 -0.03
CA ALA A 76 13.43 5.21 -1.43
C ALA A 76 13.99 3.82 -1.79
N ILE A 77 14.74 3.18 -0.88
CA ILE A 77 15.42 1.91 -1.17
C ILE A 77 14.51 0.70 -0.95
N THR A 78 13.59 0.73 0.02
CA THR A 78 12.90 -0.48 0.50
C THR A 78 12.21 -1.26 -0.62
N LEU A 79 11.41 -0.59 -1.45
CA LEU A 79 10.65 -1.25 -2.51
C LEU A 79 11.55 -1.72 -3.67
N PRO A 80 12.45 -0.87 -4.22
CA PRO A 80 13.43 -1.32 -5.23
C PRO A 80 14.33 -2.46 -4.75
N ALA A 81 14.83 -2.42 -3.52
CA ALA A 81 15.65 -3.48 -2.95
C ALA A 81 14.88 -4.79 -2.80
N LEU A 82 13.59 -4.73 -2.40
CA LEU A 82 12.72 -5.89 -2.35
C LEU A 82 12.49 -6.48 -3.75
N MET A 83 12.16 -5.65 -4.74
CA MET A 83 11.99 -6.11 -6.13
C MET A 83 13.28 -6.72 -6.68
N PHE A 84 14.43 -6.10 -6.44
CA PHE A 84 15.73 -6.59 -6.87
C PHE A 84 16.09 -7.91 -6.17
N SER A 85 15.80 -8.04 -4.87
CA SER A 85 15.97 -9.31 -4.15
C SER A 85 15.12 -10.43 -4.75
N LYS A 86 13.88 -10.15 -5.17
CA LYS A 86 13.04 -11.13 -5.88
C LYS A 86 13.62 -11.49 -7.24
N LEU A 87 14.15 -10.51 -7.98
CA LEU A 87 14.80 -10.76 -9.28
C LEU A 87 16.03 -11.68 -9.13
N ILE A 88 16.84 -11.48 -8.09
CA ILE A 88 17.96 -12.37 -7.74
C ILE A 88 17.47 -13.79 -7.41
N GLN A 89 16.33 -13.95 -6.74
CA GLN A 89 15.77 -15.26 -6.44
C GLN A 89 15.26 -15.96 -7.71
N LEU A 90 14.57 -15.23 -8.58
CA LEU A 90 14.09 -15.73 -9.87
C LEU A 90 15.22 -16.16 -10.80
N SER A 91 16.31 -15.38 -10.87
CA SER A 91 17.47 -15.72 -11.70
C SER A 91 18.22 -16.97 -11.24
N ARG A 92 17.99 -17.40 -9.99
CA ARG A 92 18.57 -18.65 -9.43
C ARG A 92 17.64 -19.86 -9.58
N GLY A 93 16.35 -19.65 -9.78
CA GLY A 93 15.32 -20.70 -9.79
C GLY A 93 14.81 -21.11 -11.17
N LEU A 94 14.94 -20.25 -12.18
CA LEU A 94 14.46 -20.54 -13.54
C LEU A 94 15.62 -20.95 -14.47
N PRO A 95 15.47 -22.01 -15.31
CA PRO A 95 16.43 -22.32 -16.36
C PRO A 95 16.47 -21.17 -17.38
N LEU A 96 17.69 -20.85 -17.86
CA LEU A 96 18.05 -19.66 -18.65
C LEU A 96 17.17 -19.40 -19.89
N GLU A 97 16.52 -20.44 -20.43
CA GLU A 97 15.66 -20.33 -21.61
C GLU A 97 14.32 -19.65 -21.33
N GLU A 98 13.67 -19.83 -20.18
CA GLU A 98 12.33 -19.24 -19.96
C GLU A 98 12.36 -17.76 -19.59
N VAL A 99 13.42 -17.28 -18.92
CA VAL A 99 13.58 -15.86 -18.57
C VAL A 99 13.96 -15.04 -19.80
N SER A 100 14.87 -15.58 -20.63
CA SER A 100 15.22 -14.97 -21.91
C SER A 100 14.04 -15.04 -22.88
N LEU A 101 13.26 -16.13 -22.92
CA LEU A 101 12.07 -16.28 -23.76
C LEU A 101 10.87 -15.47 -23.27
N ALA A 102 10.67 -15.22 -21.97
CA ALA A 102 9.63 -14.30 -21.49
C ALA A 102 9.99 -12.84 -21.80
N ALA A 103 11.29 -12.50 -21.68
CA ALA A 103 11.83 -11.24 -22.18
C ALA A 103 11.80 -11.17 -23.70
N TYR A 104 11.90 -12.27 -24.44
CA TYR A 104 11.82 -12.32 -25.92
C TYR A 104 10.37 -12.35 -26.43
N LEU A 105 9.42 -13.02 -25.76
CA LEU A 105 8.03 -13.21 -26.18
C LEU A 105 7.11 -12.03 -25.83
N MET A 106 7.55 -11.12 -24.97
CA MET A 106 6.98 -9.77 -24.91
C MET A 106 7.31 -8.96 -26.18
N PHE A 107 8.18 -9.48 -27.05
CA PHE A 107 8.55 -8.92 -28.35
C PHE A 107 8.26 -9.96 -29.45
N PRO A 108 7.14 -9.84 -30.19
CA PRO A 108 6.96 -10.68 -31.37
C PRO A 108 8.12 -10.45 -32.33
N SER A 109 9.02 -11.44 -32.44
CA SER A 109 10.02 -11.51 -33.50
C SER A 109 9.27 -11.71 -34.81
N GLY A 110 9.15 -10.62 -35.56
CA GLY A 110 8.49 -10.59 -36.87
C GLY A 110 8.72 -9.28 -37.59
N GLY A 111 9.95 -9.06 -38.07
CA GLY A 111 10.24 -8.15 -39.20
C GLY A 111 10.64 -6.71 -38.86
N HIS A 112 11.89 -6.39 -39.25
CA HIS A 112 12.46 -5.05 -39.51
C HIS A 112 12.62 -4.07 -38.32
N GLY A 113 13.88 -3.65 -38.09
CA GLY A 113 14.41 -2.91 -36.94
C GLY A 113 13.90 -1.49 -36.67
N SER A 114 12.64 -1.16 -36.94
CA SER A 114 12.03 0.15 -36.61
C SER A 114 11.22 0.16 -35.30
N ASN A 115 10.63 -0.97 -34.90
CA ASN A 115 9.67 -1.01 -33.78
C ASN A 115 10.30 -1.07 -32.37
N TYR A 116 11.58 -1.44 -32.25
CA TYR A 116 12.26 -1.52 -30.95
C TYR A 116 12.44 -0.16 -30.28
N GLY A 117 12.72 0.89 -31.06
CA GLY A 117 12.86 2.26 -30.54
C GLY A 117 11.55 2.82 -30.02
N VAL A 118 10.44 2.56 -30.74
CA VAL A 118 9.09 2.99 -30.32
C VAL A 118 8.66 2.25 -29.05
N LEU A 119 8.89 0.95 -28.96
CA LEU A 119 8.56 0.16 -27.78
C LEU A 119 9.39 0.55 -26.56
N LEU A 120 10.70 0.75 -26.74
CA LEU A 120 11.57 1.28 -25.67
C LEU A 120 11.09 2.67 -25.21
N ALA A 121 10.72 3.55 -26.16
CA ALA A 121 10.16 4.85 -25.84
C ALA A 121 8.83 4.74 -25.06
N MET A 122 7.95 3.79 -25.41
CA MET A 122 6.71 3.53 -24.67
C MET A 122 6.96 3.01 -23.25
N ILE A 123 7.93 2.10 -23.07
CA ILE A 123 8.32 1.61 -21.74
C ILE A 123 8.90 2.75 -20.90
N LEU A 124 9.79 3.55 -21.47
CA LEU A 124 10.36 4.71 -20.78
C LEU A 124 9.29 5.76 -20.43
N LEU A 125 8.33 6.00 -21.34
CA LEU A 125 7.20 6.89 -21.10
C LEU A 125 6.27 6.36 -20.00
N TRP A 126 6.03 5.05 -19.97
CA TRP A 126 5.27 4.38 -18.91
C TRP A 126 5.95 4.52 -17.55
N MET A 127 7.26 4.26 -17.49
CA MET A 127 8.05 4.43 -16.27
C MET A 127 8.11 5.89 -15.82
N LEU A 128 8.24 6.84 -16.75
CA LEU A 128 8.19 8.28 -16.46
C LEU A 128 6.81 8.67 -15.92
N GLY A 129 5.72 8.18 -16.53
CA GLY A 129 4.35 8.40 -16.08
C GLY A 129 4.13 7.90 -14.65
N HIS A 130 4.65 6.72 -14.32
CA HIS A 130 4.65 6.19 -12.95
C HIS A 130 5.41 7.08 -11.97
N GLY A 131 6.60 7.53 -12.34
CA GLY A 131 7.40 8.45 -11.52
C GLY A 131 6.67 9.77 -11.26
N VAL A 132 6.09 10.38 -12.30
CA VAL A 132 5.31 11.62 -12.18
C VAL A 132 4.07 11.41 -11.31
N ALA A 133 3.35 10.31 -11.48
CA ALA A 133 2.20 9.97 -10.65
C ALA A 133 2.59 9.82 -9.16
N ALA A 134 3.69 9.13 -8.87
CA ALA A 134 4.21 8.98 -7.50
C ALA A 134 4.59 10.34 -6.88
N VAL A 135 5.26 11.21 -7.65
CA VAL A 135 5.63 12.56 -7.20
C VAL A 135 4.40 13.44 -6.96
N LYS A 136 3.37 13.37 -7.81
CA LYS A 136 2.12 14.12 -7.59
C LYS A 136 1.37 13.58 -6.38
N LEU A 137 1.35 12.27 -6.19
CA LEU A 137 0.68 11.64 -5.06
C LEU A 137 1.37 11.98 -3.73
N ILE A 138 2.71 11.95 -3.66
CA ILE A 138 3.44 12.30 -2.42
C ILE A 138 3.24 13.78 -2.07
N GLN A 139 3.26 14.68 -3.06
CA GLN A 139 2.95 16.09 -2.85
C GLN A 139 1.54 16.28 -2.30
N HIS A 140 0.56 15.58 -2.88
CA HIS A 140 -0.83 15.66 -2.44
C HIS A 140 -1.00 15.13 -1.01
N ILE A 141 -0.40 13.98 -0.68
CA ILE A 141 -0.48 13.40 0.67
C ILE A 141 0.17 14.32 1.70
N LEU A 142 1.39 14.81 1.45
CA LEU A 142 2.10 15.67 2.41
C LEU A 142 1.44 17.05 2.60
N GLN A 143 0.70 17.54 1.60
CA GLN A 143 -0.06 18.79 1.70
C GLN A 143 -1.42 18.60 2.38
N THR A 144 -2.08 17.46 2.13
CA THR A 144 -3.41 17.16 2.70
C THR A 144 -3.30 16.73 4.16
N PHE A 145 -2.21 16.04 4.52
CA PHE A 145 -1.97 15.50 5.86
C PHE A 145 -0.63 15.98 6.43
N PRO A 146 -0.50 17.29 6.73
CA PRO A 146 0.70 17.82 7.34
C PRO A 146 0.92 17.18 8.72
N LEU A 147 2.20 16.96 9.10
CA LEU A 147 2.64 16.42 10.39
C LEU A 147 2.32 14.93 10.66
N CYS A 148 1.55 14.27 9.79
CA CYS A 148 1.14 12.89 9.99
C CYS A 148 2.21 11.83 9.67
N ALA A 149 3.01 12.07 8.64
CA ALA A 149 3.98 11.10 8.12
C ALA A 149 5.38 11.71 7.96
N SER A 150 6.40 10.85 8.01
CA SER A 150 7.73 11.22 7.51
C SER A 150 7.74 11.23 5.97
N ILE A 151 8.75 11.88 5.39
CA ILE A 151 8.92 11.89 3.92
C ILE A 151 9.14 10.47 3.41
N GLY A 152 9.91 9.67 4.13
CA GLY A 152 10.16 8.27 3.84
C GLY A 152 8.91 7.39 3.85
N GLU A 153 8.06 7.54 4.87
CA GLU A 153 6.77 6.83 4.96
C GLU A 153 5.86 7.20 3.79
N ALA A 154 5.69 8.50 3.53
CA ALA A 154 4.89 8.97 2.41
C ALA A 154 5.44 8.46 1.07
N LEU A 155 6.76 8.44 0.89
CA LEU A 155 7.42 7.92 -0.29
C LEU A 155 7.16 6.41 -0.47
N LEU A 156 7.30 5.63 0.59
CA LEU A 156 7.07 4.18 0.56
C LEU A 156 5.62 3.85 0.21
N VAL A 157 4.66 4.52 0.85
CA VAL A 157 3.22 4.33 0.60
C VAL A 157 2.86 4.70 -0.84
N THR A 158 3.33 5.84 -1.32
CA THR A 158 3.00 6.33 -2.67
C THR A 158 3.68 5.54 -3.77
N ALA A 159 4.95 5.18 -3.62
CA ALA A 159 5.64 4.28 -4.54
C ALA A 159 4.98 2.89 -4.55
N GLY A 160 4.60 2.35 -3.38
CA GLY A 160 3.89 1.08 -3.28
C GLY A 160 2.53 1.10 -3.96
N LEU A 161 1.71 2.12 -3.70
CA LEU A 161 0.38 2.25 -4.29
C LEU A 161 0.43 2.49 -5.80
N THR A 162 1.37 3.31 -6.28
CA THR A 162 1.50 3.60 -7.72
C THR A 162 2.05 2.42 -8.50
N THR A 163 3.01 1.66 -7.96
CA THR A 163 3.50 0.43 -8.61
C THR A 163 2.44 -0.67 -8.60
N TYR A 164 1.75 -0.86 -7.48
CA TYR A 164 0.68 -1.87 -7.35
C TYR A 164 -0.53 -1.56 -8.25
N SER A 165 -0.95 -0.30 -8.32
CA SER A 165 -2.04 0.15 -9.22
C SER A 165 -1.59 0.22 -10.69
N GLY A 166 -0.29 0.40 -10.93
CA GLY A 166 0.27 0.43 -12.27
C GLY A 166 0.12 -0.87 -13.03
N ASP A 167 0.31 -1.99 -12.35
CA ASP A 167 0.18 -3.31 -12.98
C ASP A 167 -1.21 -3.53 -13.60
N ILE A 168 -2.28 -3.20 -12.86
CA ILE A 168 -3.66 -3.33 -13.38
C ILE A 168 -3.95 -2.33 -14.50
N LEU A 169 -3.46 -1.09 -14.39
CA LEU A 169 -3.63 -0.08 -15.44
C LEU A 169 -2.91 -0.47 -16.73
N GLY A 170 -1.65 -0.93 -16.63
CA GLY A 170 -0.87 -1.38 -17.78
C GLY A 170 -1.52 -2.58 -18.48
N SER A 171 -2.09 -3.49 -17.70
CA SER A 171 -2.87 -4.62 -18.22
C SER A 171 -4.13 -4.19 -18.95
N THR A 172 -4.81 -3.19 -18.41
CA THR A 172 -6.00 -2.62 -19.02
C THR A 172 -5.65 -1.95 -20.35
N VAL A 173 -4.60 -1.12 -20.36
CA VAL A 173 -4.12 -0.42 -21.57
C VAL A 173 -3.67 -1.42 -22.63
N THR A 174 -2.90 -2.45 -22.27
CA THR A 174 -2.43 -3.47 -23.23
C THR A 174 -3.59 -4.26 -23.83
N LYS A 175 -4.62 -4.60 -23.04
CA LYS A 175 -5.81 -5.28 -23.57
C LYS A 175 -6.67 -4.38 -24.46
N ILE A 176 -6.89 -3.12 -24.06
CA ILE A 176 -7.61 -2.13 -24.89
C ILE A 176 -6.85 -1.91 -26.20
N ALA A 177 -5.53 -1.72 -26.15
CA ALA A 177 -4.69 -1.55 -27.33
C ALA A 177 -4.77 -2.78 -28.26
N ARG A 178 -4.77 -4.00 -27.71
CA ARG A 178 -4.97 -5.22 -28.51
C ARG A 178 -6.35 -5.26 -29.17
N CYS A 179 -7.41 -4.88 -28.46
CA CYS A 179 -8.76 -4.80 -29.00
C CYS A 179 -8.88 -3.76 -30.13
N LEU A 180 -8.12 -2.65 -30.04
CA LEU A 180 -8.14 -1.57 -31.03
C LEU A 180 -7.26 -1.87 -32.25
N ILE A 181 -6.13 -2.57 -32.08
CA ILE A 181 -5.11 -2.76 -33.13
C ILE A 181 -5.31 -4.09 -33.89
N THR A 182 -5.82 -5.14 -33.25
CA THR A 182 -5.90 -6.47 -33.86
C THR A 182 -7.33 -6.82 -34.26
N SER A 183 -7.73 -6.42 -35.47
CA SER A 183 -8.99 -6.86 -36.10
C SER A 183 -8.89 -8.25 -36.78
N ASP A 184 -7.75 -8.95 -36.67
CA ASP A 184 -7.60 -10.25 -37.33
C ASP A 184 -6.97 -11.34 -36.44
N LYS A 185 -7.47 -12.56 -36.62
CA LYS A 185 -7.21 -13.77 -35.85
C LYS A 185 -5.72 -14.13 -35.80
N ALA A 186 -5.05 -13.75 -34.72
CA ALA A 186 -3.87 -14.47 -34.23
C ALA A 186 -3.99 -14.65 -32.72
N ASN A 187 -4.70 -15.71 -32.35
CA ASN A 187 -4.76 -16.23 -30.98
C ASN A 187 -3.36 -16.77 -30.61
N MET A 188 -2.49 -15.88 -30.12
CA MET A 188 -1.36 -16.30 -29.31
C MET A 188 -1.63 -15.89 -27.87
N GLN A 189 -2.27 -16.80 -27.14
CA GLN A 189 -2.65 -16.61 -25.75
C GLN A 189 -1.42 -16.77 -24.84
N PHE A 190 -0.54 -15.77 -24.85
CA PHE A 190 0.48 -15.64 -23.81
C PHE A 190 -0.14 -14.88 -22.62
N SER A 191 -1.06 -15.57 -21.94
CA SER A 191 -1.58 -15.10 -20.65
C SER A 191 -0.53 -15.46 -19.60
N ILE A 192 0.29 -14.49 -19.20
CA ILE A 192 1.04 -14.60 -17.94
C ILE A 192 -0.01 -14.92 -16.88
N LYS A 193 0.07 -16.11 -16.28
CA LYS A 193 -0.90 -16.65 -15.33
C LYS A 193 -0.90 -15.77 -14.08
N ARG A 194 -1.68 -14.68 -14.11
CA ARG A 194 -1.81 -13.72 -13.01
C ARG A 194 -2.59 -14.36 -11.88
N SER A 195 -2.24 -13.99 -10.64
CA SER A 195 -3.06 -14.43 -9.51
C SER A 195 -4.41 -13.70 -9.57
N GLU A 196 -5.48 -14.49 -9.59
CA GLU A 196 -6.88 -14.03 -9.57
C GLU A 196 -7.11 -13.08 -8.38
N ILE A 197 -6.54 -13.45 -7.22
CA ILE A 197 -6.57 -12.68 -5.97
C ILE A 197 -5.99 -11.27 -6.17
N SER A 198 -4.80 -11.13 -6.75
CA SER A 198 -4.16 -9.82 -6.88
C SER A 198 -4.95 -8.90 -7.82
N THR A 199 -5.51 -9.43 -8.90
CA THR A 199 -6.35 -8.63 -9.80
C THR A 199 -7.62 -8.15 -9.11
N ILE A 200 -8.30 -9.02 -8.35
CA ILE A 200 -9.49 -8.61 -7.59
C ILE A 200 -9.13 -7.52 -6.58
N ILE A 201 -8.05 -7.70 -5.81
CA ILE A 201 -7.60 -6.70 -4.82
C ILE A 201 -7.25 -5.37 -5.51
N GLN A 202 -6.45 -5.40 -6.58
CA GLN A 202 -6.06 -4.19 -7.33
C GLN A 202 -7.28 -3.43 -7.87
N CYS A 203 -8.24 -4.13 -8.49
CA CYS A 203 -9.45 -3.51 -9.02
C CYS A 203 -10.32 -2.88 -7.92
N TYR A 204 -10.52 -3.57 -6.79
CA TYR A 204 -11.29 -3.02 -5.67
C TYR A 204 -10.59 -1.83 -5.03
N LEU A 205 -9.29 -1.92 -4.75
CA LEU A 205 -8.55 -0.82 -4.12
C LEU A 205 -8.48 0.41 -5.01
N LEU A 206 -8.17 0.23 -6.29
CA LEU A 206 -8.10 1.36 -7.22
C LEU A 206 -9.50 1.95 -7.48
N GLY A 207 -10.53 1.10 -7.62
CA GLY A 207 -11.92 1.54 -7.75
C GLY A 207 -12.40 2.35 -6.53
N LEU A 208 -12.11 1.88 -5.31
CA LEU A 208 -12.44 2.60 -4.08
C LEU A 208 -11.64 3.90 -3.91
N LEU A 209 -10.39 3.95 -4.37
CA LEU A 209 -9.59 5.17 -4.33
C LEU A 209 -10.13 6.24 -5.29
N LEU A 210 -10.72 5.83 -6.42
CA LEU A 210 -11.36 6.74 -7.39
C LEU A 210 -12.78 7.15 -6.97
N LEU A 211 -13.44 6.41 -6.07
CA LEU A 211 -14.81 6.67 -5.64
C LEU A 211 -15.05 8.10 -5.10
N PRO A 212 -14.18 8.69 -4.24
CA PRO A 212 -14.38 10.06 -3.76
C PRO A 212 -14.34 11.12 -4.87
N LEU A 213 -13.53 10.90 -5.91
CA LEU A 213 -13.46 11.79 -7.07
C LEU A 213 -14.76 11.71 -7.86
N VAL A 214 -15.24 10.50 -8.15
CA VAL A 214 -16.51 10.28 -8.84
C VAL A 214 -17.66 10.88 -8.03
N PHE A 215 -17.71 10.62 -6.72
CA PHE A 215 -18.71 11.16 -5.82
C PHE A 215 -18.73 12.70 -5.81
N LYS A 216 -17.55 13.33 -5.73
CA LYS A 216 -17.42 14.80 -5.81
C LYS A 216 -17.96 15.35 -7.13
N ILE A 217 -17.63 14.72 -8.25
CA ILE A 217 -18.11 15.11 -9.58
C ILE A 217 -19.63 14.91 -9.66
N SER A 218 -20.16 13.80 -9.16
CA SER A 218 -21.60 13.52 -9.14
C SER A 218 -22.37 14.55 -8.32
N ILE A 219 -21.88 14.96 -7.14
CA ILE A 219 -22.49 16.05 -6.37
C ILE A 219 -22.50 17.35 -7.18
N GLN A 220 -21.38 17.73 -7.79
CA GLN A 220 -21.31 18.95 -8.61
C GLN A 220 -22.27 18.92 -9.80
N ILE A 221 -22.49 17.75 -10.39
CA ILE A 221 -23.45 17.57 -11.47
C ILE A 221 -24.88 17.73 -10.94
N VAL A 222 -25.24 17.04 -9.85
CA VAL A 222 -26.57 17.13 -9.24
C VAL A 222 -26.87 18.56 -8.81
N ASP A 223 -25.94 19.23 -8.12
CA ASP A 223 -26.08 20.61 -7.66
C ASP A 223 -26.29 21.59 -8.84
N ARG A 224 -25.71 21.33 -10.02
CA ARG A 224 -25.95 22.13 -11.24
C ARG A 224 -27.35 21.94 -11.83
N PHE A 225 -27.94 20.76 -11.67
CA PHE A 225 -29.26 20.44 -12.21
C PHE A 225 -30.40 20.84 -11.27
N THR A 226 -30.19 20.84 -9.96
CA THR A 226 -31.15 21.41 -9.00
C THR A 226 -31.11 22.94 -9.04
N SER A 227 -32.15 23.54 -9.61
CA SER A 227 -32.33 24.99 -9.66
C SER A 227 -32.35 25.60 -8.25
N PRO A 228 -31.76 26.80 -8.01
CA PRO A 228 -31.67 27.44 -6.69
C PRO A 228 -33.02 27.83 -6.06
N SER A 229 -34.14 27.56 -6.73
CA SER A 229 -35.50 27.99 -6.38
C SER A 229 -36.28 27.00 -5.49
N THR A 230 -35.71 25.86 -5.11
CA THR A 230 -36.39 24.92 -4.18
C THR A 230 -35.79 25.04 -2.78
N HIS A 231 -36.60 25.53 -1.82
CA HIS A 231 -36.30 25.49 -0.38
C HIS A 231 -36.32 24.02 0.12
N ILE A 232 -35.26 23.27 -0.20
CA ILE A 232 -35.05 21.91 0.32
C ILE A 232 -34.47 22.04 1.72
N SER A 233 -35.05 21.36 2.70
CA SER A 233 -34.50 21.36 4.07
C SER A 233 -33.11 20.71 4.09
N PRO A 234 -32.18 21.20 4.93
CA PRO A 234 -30.81 20.68 4.99
C PRO A 234 -30.75 19.16 5.27
N SER A 235 -31.68 18.64 6.07
CA SER A 235 -31.77 17.20 6.38
C SER A 235 -32.12 16.33 5.16
N CYS A 236 -32.95 16.84 4.23
CA CYS A 236 -33.31 16.11 3.01
C CYS A 236 -32.12 16.04 2.03
N ASN A 237 -31.31 17.10 1.99
CA ASN A 237 -30.11 17.14 1.16
C ASN A 237 -29.05 16.13 1.63
N ASP A 238 -28.85 16.00 2.94
CA ASP A 238 -27.87 15.05 3.51
C ASP A 238 -28.28 13.59 3.26
N SER A 239 -29.58 13.28 3.34
CA SER A 239 -30.09 11.95 3.00
C SER A 239 -29.93 11.64 1.50
N SER A 240 -30.20 12.61 0.62
CA SER A 240 -30.04 12.46 -0.83
C SER A 240 -28.57 12.22 -1.22
N ARG A 241 -27.64 12.98 -0.65
CA ARG A 241 -26.18 12.81 -0.84
C ARG A 241 -25.70 11.46 -0.35
N SER A 242 -26.22 11.01 0.79
CA SER A 242 -25.89 9.69 1.35
C SER A 242 -26.44 8.56 0.48
N PHE A 243 -27.67 8.68 0.00
CA PHE A 243 -28.26 7.74 -0.96
C PHE A 243 -27.44 7.66 -2.25
N LEU A 244 -27.03 8.81 -2.79
CA LEU A 244 -26.18 8.88 -3.97
C LEU A 244 -24.84 8.19 -3.73
N PHE A 245 -24.21 8.41 -2.57
CA PHE A 245 -22.97 7.73 -2.21
C PHE A 245 -23.13 6.21 -2.19
N PHE A 246 -24.12 5.68 -1.45
CA PHE A 246 -24.32 4.23 -1.35
C PHE A 246 -24.70 3.63 -2.70
N THR A 247 -25.47 4.35 -3.52
CA THR A 247 -25.80 3.94 -4.89
C THR A 247 -24.54 3.83 -5.76
N LEU A 248 -23.65 4.83 -5.72
CA LEU A 248 -22.37 4.79 -6.45
C LEU A 248 -21.45 3.69 -5.95
N LEU A 249 -21.37 3.47 -4.63
CA LEU A 249 -20.60 2.39 -4.03
C LEU A 249 -21.12 1.02 -4.51
N MET A 250 -22.44 0.83 -4.51
CA MET A 250 -23.08 -0.39 -4.98
C MET A 250 -22.81 -0.62 -6.47
N ILE A 251 -23.10 0.36 -7.33
CA ILE A 251 -22.85 0.27 -8.79
C ILE A 251 -21.37 0.01 -9.08
N GLY A 252 -20.47 0.70 -8.38
CA GLY A 252 -19.03 0.49 -8.49
C GLY A 252 -18.66 -0.97 -8.17
N SER A 253 -19.21 -1.51 -7.08
CA SER A 253 -18.91 -2.86 -6.60
C SER A 253 -19.55 -3.99 -7.43
N THR A 254 -20.74 -3.79 -8.00
CA THR A 254 -21.53 -4.85 -8.67
C THR A 254 -21.51 -4.77 -10.19
N ALA A 255 -21.12 -3.63 -10.79
CA ALA A 255 -21.08 -3.49 -12.24
C ALA A 255 -19.68 -3.08 -12.73
N VAL A 256 -19.14 -1.96 -12.23
CA VAL A 256 -17.88 -1.40 -12.75
C VAL A 256 -16.69 -2.30 -12.47
N ILE A 257 -16.51 -2.75 -11.22
CA ILE A 257 -15.39 -3.61 -10.84
C ILE A 257 -15.48 -4.99 -11.52
N PRO A 258 -16.62 -5.70 -11.53
CA PRO A 258 -16.76 -6.96 -12.26
C PRO A 258 -16.44 -6.82 -13.75
N PHE A 259 -16.95 -5.78 -14.40
CA PHE A 259 -16.63 -5.49 -15.80
C PHE A 259 -15.14 -5.26 -16.01
N TRP A 260 -14.48 -4.54 -15.09
CA TRP A 260 -13.05 -4.30 -15.17
C TRP A 260 -12.21 -5.57 -14.97
N VAL A 261 -12.60 -6.43 -14.03
CA VAL A 261 -11.95 -7.73 -13.79
C VAL A 261 -12.14 -8.66 -15.01
N GLU A 262 -13.34 -8.68 -15.58
CA GLU A 262 -13.64 -9.41 -16.82
C GLU A 262 -12.76 -8.89 -17.97
N LEU A 263 -12.67 -7.57 -18.15
CA LEU A 263 -11.79 -6.96 -19.14
C LEU A 263 -10.34 -7.42 -18.95
N VAL A 264 -9.81 -7.45 -17.72
CA VAL A 264 -8.38 -7.73 -17.45
C VAL A 264 -8.02 -9.21 -17.43
N GLN A 265 -8.88 -10.13 -17.00
CA GLN A 265 -8.57 -11.56 -16.90
C GLN A 265 -9.56 -12.49 -17.63
N ASP A 266 -10.50 -11.96 -18.42
CA ASP A 266 -11.55 -12.76 -19.09
C ASP A 266 -12.38 -13.59 -18.09
N PHE A 267 -12.54 -13.01 -16.90
CA PHE A 267 -13.20 -13.59 -15.75
C PHE A 267 -14.72 -13.54 -15.93
N LYS A 268 -15.36 -14.69 -16.15
CA LYS A 268 -16.82 -14.78 -16.32
C LYS A 268 -17.60 -14.81 -15.00
N MET A 269 -16.91 -14.99 -13.88
CA MET A 269 -17.54 -15.04 -12.56
C MET A 269 -17.46 -13.70 -11.85
N HIS A 270 -18.54 -13.31 -11.17
CA HIS A 270 -18.56 -12.09 -10.38
C HIS A 270 -17.49 -12.14 -9.25
N PRO A 271 -16.63 -11.12 -9.09
CA PRO A 271 -15.53 -11.11 -8.12
C PRO A 271 -15.95 -11.40 -6.67
N LEU A 272 -17.05 -10.82 -6.18
CA LEU A 272 -17.54 -11.11 -4.82
C LEU A 272 -17.96 -12.57 -4.65
N TRP A 273 -18.56 -13.15 -5.69
CA TRP A 273 -18.98 -14.56 -5.67
C TRP A 273 -17.76 -15.48 -5.71
N TRP A 274 -16.76 -15.11 -6.51
CA TRP A 274 -15.47 -15.80 -6.52
C TRP A 274 -14.82 -15.76 -5.13
N VAL A 275 -14.81 -14.60 -4.46
CA VAL A 275 -14.28 -14.47 -3.08
C VAL A 275 -15.01 -15.40 -2.12
N LEU A 276 -16.35 -15.43 -2.13
CA LEU A 276 -17.13 -16.33 -1.29
C LEU A 276 -16.78 -17.80 -1.58
N THR A 277 -16.79 -18.19 -2.85
CA THR A 277 -16.44 -19.54 -3.29
C THR A 277 -15.03 -19.90 -2.83
N PHE A 278 -14.08 -18.98 -2.95
CA PHE A 278 -12.72 -19.15 -2.46
C PHE A 278 -12.71 -19.38 -0.94
N VAL A 279 -13.33 -18.52 -0.13
CA VAL A 279 -13.36 -18.71 1.34
C VAL A 279 -13.93 -20.08 1.72
N PHE A 280 -14.99 -20.53 1.05
CA PHE A 280 -15.66 -21.81 1.34
C PHE A 280 -15.06 -23.03 0.64
N SER A 281 -14.04 -22.88 -0.21
CA SER A 281 -13.40 -24.01 -0.91
C SER A 281 -12.65 -24.95 0.03
N GLU A 282 -11.97 -24.41 1.06
CA GLU A 282 -11.28 -25.18 2.10
C GLU A 282 -11.82 -24.78 3.49
N PRO A 283 -13.09 -25.14 3.81
CA PRO A 283 -13.81 -24.56 4.93
C PRO A 283 -13.11 -24.89 6.26
N ARG A 284 -12.57 -26.11 6.41
CA ARG A 284 -11.90 -26.53 7.65
C ARG A 284 -10.70 -25.64 8.00
N LYS A 285 -9.81 -25.36 7.05
CA LYS A 285 -8.61 -24.55 7.33
C LYS A 285 -8.95 -23.07 7.44
N ARG A 286 -9.73 -22.53 6.50
CA ARG A 286 -10.01 -21.10 6.39
C ARG A 286 -10.99 -20.61 7.46
N LEU A 287 -12.06 -21.36 7.74
CA LEU A 287 -13.01 -20.99 8.80
C LEU A 287 -12.40 -21.16 10.19
N THR A 288 -11.57 -22.18 10.42
CA THR A 288 -10.86 -22.32 11.71
C THR A 288 -9.95 -21.11 11.95
N LEU A 289 -9.29 -20.59 10.91
CA LEU A 289 -8.50 -19.38 11.01
C LEU A 289 -9.37 -18.14 11.30
N CYS A 290 -10.55 -18.03 10.69
CA CYS A 290 -11.52 -16.98 11.02
C CYS A 290 -11.97 -17.05 12.49
N VAL A 291 -12.30 -18.24 12.99
CA VAL A 291 -12.68 -18.46 14.40
C VAL A 291 -11.51 -18.11 15.32
N TYR A 292 -10.29 -18.50 14.96
CA TYR A 292 -9.08 -18.12 15.68
C TYR A 292 -8.92 -16.59 15.76
N TRP A 293 -9.06 -15.89 14.63
CA TRP A 293 -8.99 -14.42 14.59
C TRP A 293 -10.07 -13.76 15.46
N VAL A 294 -11.32 -14.24 15.40
CA VAL A 294 -12.40 -13.74 16.26
C VAL A 294 -12.06 -13.97 17.73
N GLY A 295 -11.51 -15.13 18.09
CA GLY A 295 -11.06 -15.43 19.44
C GLY A 295 -9.94 -14.49 19.91
N VAL A 296 -8.90 -14.28 19.09
CA VAL A 296 -7.80 -13.35 19.39
C VAL A 296 -8.32 -11.93 19.57
N ILE A 297 -9.20 -11.46 18.69
CA ILE A 297 -9.83 -10.12 18.79
C ILE A 297 -10.66 -10.03 20.07
N ALA A 298 -11.51 -11.00 20.37
CA ALA A 298 -12.38 -10.98 21.55
C ALA A 298 -11.57 -10.95 22.85
N VAL A 299 -10.55 -11.81 22.98
CA VAL A 299 -9.62 -11.77 24.12
C VAL A 299 -8.90 -10.44 24.17
N SER A 300 -8.44 -9.92 23.03
CA SER A 300 -7.70 -8.66 22.97
C SER A 300 -8.53 -7.47 23.45
N VAL A 301 -9.78 -7.37 22.99
CA VAL A 301 -10.75 -6.33 23.37
C VAL A 301 -11.16 -6.47 24.83
N HIS A 302 -11.41 -7.68 25.31
CA HIS A 302 -11.78 -7.91 26.71
C HIS A 302 -10.66 -7.48 27.67
N ARG A 303 -9.42 -7.89 27.37
CA ARG A 303 -8.24 -7.48 28.14
C ARG A 303 -8.02 -5.97 28.05
N PHE A 304 -8.20 -5.37 26.88
CA PHE A 304 -8.12 -3.92 26.70
C PHE A 304 -9.13 -3.18 27.57
N TYR A 305 -10.41 -3.58 27.54
CA TYR A 305 -11.46 -2.98 28.36
C TYR A 305 -11.14 -3.07 29.86
N SER A 306 -10.58 -4.20 30.32
CA SER A 306 -10.14 -4.36 31.71
C SER A 306 -8.96 -3.48 32.08
N ILE A 307 -8.04 -3.20 31.14
CA ILE A 307 -6.82 -2.41 31.37
C ILE A 307 -7.14 -0.91 31.34
N SER A 308 -8.02 -0.47 30.43
CA SER A 308 -8.47 0.92 30.17
C SER A 308 -8.96 1.71 31.40
N LYS A 309 -9.13 1.04 32.54
CA LYS A 309 -9.59 1.63 33.81
C LYS A 309 -8.45 2.32 34.58
N SER A 310 -7.20 2.33 34.08
CA SER A 310 -5.99 2.84 34.78
C SER A 310 -5.30 3.99 34.03
N SER A 311 -5.47 5.22 34.50
CA SER A 311 -5.76 6.36 33.61
C SER A 311 -4.63 7.15 32.92
N LYS A 312 -3.31 6.87 33.05
CA LYS A 312 -2.30 7.79 32.43
C LYS A 312 -1.03 7.18 31.81
N ILE A 313 -0.79 5.87 31.91
CA ILE A 313 0.41 5.21 31.34
C ILE A 313 0.08 4.48 30.00
N GLU A 314 -1.17 4.57 29.53
CA GLU A 314 -1.76 3.65 28.56
C GLU A 314 -1.34 3.84 27.10
N ARG A 315 -1.17 5.05 26.56
CA ARG A 315 -1.03 5.22 25.09
C ARG A 315 0.21 4.54 24.47
N ILE A 316 1.33 4.49 25.20
CA ILE A 316 2.55 3.80 24.71
C ILE A 316 2.39 2.28 24.81
N LEU A 317 1.83 1.79 25.93
CA LEU A 317 1.54 0.36 26.10
C LEU A 317 0.48 -0.13 25.12
N LEU A 318 -0.47 0.73 24.77
CA LEU A 318 -1.54 0.47 23.82
C LEU A 318 -1.01 0.21 22.41
N ARG A 319 -0.07 1.05 21.94
CA ARG A 319 0.60 0.85 20.64
C ARG A 319 1.33 -0.49 20.59
N LYS A 320 2.07 -0.82 21.66
CA LYS A 320 2.76 -2.12 21.79
C LYS A 320 1.77 -3.29 21.80
N TYR A 321 0.63 -3.12 22.44
CA TYR A 321 -0.42 -4.14 22.50
C TYR A 321 -1.07 -4.41 21.14
N TYR A 322 -1.43 -3.37 20.39
CA TYR A 322 -1.98 -3.52 19.04
C TYR A 322 -0.99 -4.18 18.08
N HIS A 323 0.30 -3.86 18.19
CA HIS A 323 1.34 -4.47 17.37
C HIS A 323 1.54 -5.95 17.73
N LEU A 324 1.52 -6.29 19.03
CA LEU A 324 1.54 -7.68 19.47
C LEU A 324 0.31 -8.47 19.00
N MET A 325 -0.88 -7.86 19.06
CA MET A 325 -2.11 -8.44 18.51
C MET A 325 -1.95 -8.72 17.01
N ALA A 326 -1.46 -7.75 16.24
CA ALA A 326 -1.23 -7.90 14.81
C ALA A 326 -0.28 -9.07 14.50
N VAL A 327 0.84 -9.20 15.23
CA VAL A 327 1.76 -10.35 15.10
C VAL A 327 1.03 -11.67 15.39
N SER A 328 0.29 -11.74 16.50
CA SER A 328 -0.44 -12.96 16.88
C SER A 328 -1.53 -13.37 15.88
N MET A 329 -2.13 -12.39 15.18
CA MET A 329 -3.16 -12.61 14.19
C MET A 329 -2.58 -13.01 12.83
N PHE A 330 -1.53 -12.32 12.38
CA PHE A 330 -1.02 -12.43 11.01
C PHE A 330 0.08 -13.48 10.84
N VAL A 331 0.95 -13.71 11.84
CA VAL A 331 2.04 -14.71 11.71
C VAL A 331 1.51 -16.12 11.51
N PRO A 332 0.55 -16.64 12.32
CA PRO A 332 0.00 -17.98 12.09
C PRO A 332 -0.74 -18.09 10.75
N ALA A 333 -1.47 -17.03 10.37
CA ALA A 333 -2.16 -16.98 9.09
C ALA A 333 -1.19 -17.03 7.89
N LEU A 334 -0.05 -16.36 8.01
CA LEU A 334 0.98 -16.33 6.98
C LEU A 334 1.64 -17.72 6.80
N ILE A 335 1.85 -18.45 7.89
CA ILE A 335 2.41 -19.81 7.86
C ILE A 335 1.40 -20.81 7.27
N LEU A 336 0.12 -20.72 7.68
CA LEU A 336 -0.89 -21.73 7.34
C LEU A 336 -1.53 -21.52 5.97
N GLN A 337 -1.88 -20.27 5.62
CA GLN A 337 -2.66 -19.92 4.43
C GLN A 337 -2.30 -18.50 3.91
N PRO A 338 -1.12 -18.31 3.27
CA PRO A 338 -0.66 -16.99 2.81
C PRO A 338 -1.56 -16.35 1.75
N THR A 339 -2.18 -17.15 0.87
CA THR A 339 -3.11 -16.66 -0.17
C THR A 339 -4.41 -16.13 0.43
N PHE A 340 -4.93 -16.79 1.46
CA PHE A 340 -6.11 -16.34 2.19
C PHE A 340 -5.81 -15.07 3.00
N LEU A 341 -4.63 -15.01 3.64
CA LEU A 341 -4.17 -13.79 4.33
C LEU A 341 -4.03 -12.61 3.36
N ASN A 342 -3.49 -12.83 2.15
CA ASN A 342 -3.39 -11.81 1.11
C ASN A 342 -4.78 -11.23 0.77
N LEU A 343 -5.77 -12.09 0.52
CA LEU A 343 -7.15 -11.69 0.27
C LEU A 343 -7.75 -10.92 1.46
N ALA A 344 -7.52 -11.40 2.69
CA ALA A 344 -8.00 -10.75 3.91
C ALA A 344 -7.40 -9.34 4.10
N PHE A 345 -6.11 -9.14 3.80
CA PHE A 345 -5.49 -7.82 3.83
C PHE A 345 -6.11 -6.86 2.81
N GLY A 346 -6.35 -7.33 1.59
CA GLY A 346 -7.07 -6.55 0.56
C GLY A 346 -8.48 -6.16 1.00
N ALA A 347 -9.24 -7.11 1.56
CA ALA A 347 -10.58 -6.88 2.06
C ALA A 347 -10.61 -5.91 3.26
N ALA A 348 -9.67 -6.05 4.20
CA ALA A 348 -9.54 -5.15 5.34
C ALA A 348 -9.19 -3.72 4.90
N LEU A 349 -8.27 -3.56 3.94
CA LEU A 349 -7.93 -2.23 3.43
C LEU A 349 -9.11 -1.61 2.67
N ALA A 350 -9.84 -2.39 1.87
CA ALA A 350 -11.06 -1.95 1.20
C ALA A 350 -12.12 -1.48 2.22
N ALA A 351 -12.34 -2.22 3.30
CA ALA A 351 -13.26 -1.83 4.36
C ALA A 351 -12.82 -0.54 5.06
N PHE A 352 -11.53 -0.41 5.39
CA PHE A 352 -10.99 0.82 5.99
C PHE A 352 -11.13 2.01 5.05
N LEU A 353 -10.87 1.85 3.74
CA LEU A 353 -11.10 2.90 2.76
C LEU A 353 -12.56 3.34 2.72
N VAL A 354 -13.52 2.41 2.69
CA VAL A 354 -14.96 2.76 2.71
C VAL A 354 -15.33 3.51 3.99
N LEU A 355 -14.90 3.03 5.16
CA LEU A 355 -15.16 3.70 6.43
C LEU A 355 -14.56 5.10 6.48
N GLU A 356 -13.36 5.25 5.94
CA GLU A 356 -12.68 6.53 5.88
C GLU A 356 -13.38 7.51 4.93
N ILE A 357 -13.87 7.04 3.77
CA ILE A 357 -14.66 7.86 2.86
C ILE A 357 -15.97 8.30 3.53
N ILE A 358 -16.66 7.39 4.24
CA ILE A 358 -17.88 7.71 5.01
C ILE A 358 -17.58 8.77 6.07
N ARG A 359 -16.45 8.65 6.78
CA ARG A 359 -16.03 9.60 7.82
C ARG A 359 -15.68 10.98 7.25
N VAL A 360 -14.86 11.03 6.20
CA VAL A 360 -14.38 12.27 5.57
C VAL A 360 -15.54 13.06 4.96
N TRP A 361 -16.48 12.37 4.32
CA TRP A 361 -17.66 12.99 3.70
C TRP A 361 -18.87 13.11 4.63
N ARG A 362 -18.75 12.69 5.91
CA ARG A 362 -19.83 12.72 6.92
C ARG A 362 -21.14 12.12 6.42
N ILE A 363 -21.06 10.97 5.76
CA ILE A 363 -22.22 10.33 5.13
C ILE A 363 -23.18 9.79 6.19
N TRP A 364 -24.43 10.21 6.16
CA TRP A 364 -25.48 9.76 7.08
C TRP A 364 -25.86 8.30 6.76
N PRO A 365 -26.14 7.41 7.75
CA PRO A 365 -26.24 7.65 9.20
C PRO A 365 -24.93 7.42 9.97
N PHE A 366 -23.92 6.80 9.35
CA PHE A 366 -22.74 6.31 10.08
C PHE A 366 -21.63 7.34 10.26
N GLY A 367 -21.62 8.42 9.47
CA GLY A 367 -20.53 9.40 9.41
C GLY A 367 -20.16 9.97 10.79
N GLU A 368 -21.15 10.38 11.58
CA GLU A 368 -20.91 10.97 12.90
C GLU A 368 -20.47 9.92 13.94
N MET A 369 -21.09 8.73 13.91
CA MET A 369 -20.73 7.63 14.81
C MET A 369 -19.29 7.16 14.56
N ILE A 370 -18.91 6.98 13.29
CA ILE A 370 -17.56 6.58 12.90
C ILE A 370 -16.56 7.68 13.26
N HIS A 371 -16.89 8.95 13.00
CA HIS A 371 -16.00 10.05 13.36
C HIS A 371 -15.74 10.11 14.87
N HIS A 372 -16.78 10.04 15.70
CA HIS A 372 -16.62 10.02 17.16
C HIS A 372 -15.86 8.78 17.65
N PHE A 373 -16.17 7.60 17.12
CA PHE A 373 -15.46 6.37 17.47
C PHE A 373 -13.98 6.48 17.14
N MET A 374 -13.64 6.88 15.91
CA MET A 374 -12.24 6.97 15.48
C MET A 374 -11.48 8.09 16.20
N ASN A 375 -12.13 9.22 16.51
CA ASN A 375 -11.54 10.30 17.29
C ASN A 375 -11.16 9.90 18.71
N ALA A 376 -11.80 8.87 19.29
CA ALA A 376 -11.44 8.36 20.60
C ALA A 376 -10.09 7.62 20.61
N PHE A 377 -9.62 7.18 19.43
CA PHE A 377 -8.37 6.43 19.27
C PHE A 377 -7.25 7.22 18.59
N THR A 378 -7.51 8.44 18.11
CA THR A 378 -6.48 9.34 17.59
C THR A 378 -5.85 10.18 18.70
N ASP A 379 -4.53 10.35 18.62
CA ASP A 379 -3.77 11.24 19.51
C ASP A 379 -3.70 12.64 18.88
N HIS A 380 -3.36 13.67 19.66
CA HIS A 380 -3.15 15.06 19.19
C HIS A 380 -2.08 15.23 18.10
N ARG A 381 -1.38 14.14 17.75
CA ARG A 381 -0.35 14.07 16.71
C ARG A 381 -0.89 13.62 15.35
N ASP A 382 -2.05 12.96 15.31
CA ASP A 382 -2.70 12.51 14.09
C ASP A 382 -3.65 13.63 13.64
N SER A 383 -3.54 14.11 12.40
CA SER A 383 -4.42 15.18 11.90
C SER A 383 -5.88 14.73 11.88
N ASP A 384 -6.82 15.63 12.19
CA ASP A 384 -8.28 15.40 12.20
C ASP A 384 -8.83 14.79 10.88
N LEU A 385 -8.04 14.90 9.80
CA LEU A 385 -8.42 14.56 8.43
C LEU A 385 -8.17 13.10 8.01
N LEU A 386 -7.26 12.33 8.63
CA LEU A 386 -7.08 10.88 8.31
C LEU A 386 -6.50 10.12 9.49
N ILE A 387 -7.07 8.94 9.81
CA ILE A 387 -6.49 8.05 10.83
C ILE A 387 -5.31 7.28 10.24
N VAL A 388 -4.21 7.99 10.02
CA VAL A 388 -3.01 7.51 9.33
C VAL A 388 -2.43 6.27 10.03
N SER A 389 -2.54 6.20 11.35
CA SER A 389 -2.01 5.12 12.18
C SER A 389 -2.56 3.72 11.85
N HIS A 390 -3.84 3.59 11.47
CA HIS A 390 -4.44 2.27 11.17
C HIS A 390 -4.16 1.83 9.73
N PHE A 391 -4.16 2.78 8.79
CA PHE A 391 -3.77 2.54 7.41
C PHE A 391 -2.30 2.18 7.30
N SER A 392 -1.40 2.90 7.99
CA SER A 392 0.04 2.64 7.93
C SER A 392 0.42 1.27 8.50
N LEU A 393 -0.21 0.84 9.59
CA LEU A 393 -0.01 -0.50 10.16
C LEU A 393 -0.47 -1.60 9.21
N LEU A 394 -1.68 -1.47 8.66
CA LEU A 394 -2.25 -2.45 7.76
C LEU A 394 -1.45 -2.53 6.45
N LEU A 395 -1.14 -1.37 5.87
CA LEU A 395 -0.40 -1.25 4.62
C LEU A 395 1.06 -1.70 4.79
N GLY A 396 1.67 -1.45 5.95
CA GLY A 396 3.00 -1.94 6.28
C GLY A 396 3.08 -3.47 6.41
N CYS A 397 1.98 -4.15 6.78
CA CYS A 397 1.87 -5.61 6.75
C CYS A 397 1.53 -6.14 5.34
N ALA A 398 0.64 -5.44 4.62
CA ALA A 398 0.09 -5.89 3.34
C ALA A 398 1.06 -5.71 2.15
N LEU A 399 1.78 -4.58 2.08
CA LEU A 399 2.68 -4.29 0.95
C LEU A 399 3.76 -5.36 0.75
N PRO A 400 4.47 -5.84 1.78
CA PRO A 400 5.46 -6.91 1.61
C PRO A 400 4.83 -8.20 1.07
N ILE A 401 3.58 -8.49 1.42
CA ILE A 401 2.84 -9.67 0.93
C ILE A 401 2.43 -9.47 -0.53
N TRP A 402 1.89 -8.32 -0.90
CA TRP A 402 1.49 -8.02 -2.28
C TRP A 402 2.68 -8.05 -3.23
N MET A 403 3.77 -7.40 -2.84
CA MET A 403 4.98 -7.37 -3.63
C MET A 403 5.70 -8.72 -3.65
N SER A 404 5.50 -9.61 -2.67
CA SER A 404 6.07 -10.96 -2.65
C SER A 404 5.20 -12.03 -3.32
N SER A 405 3.90 -11.82 -3.44
CA SER A 405 2.96 -12.78 -4.02
C SER A 405 3.35 -13.16 -5.46
N GLY A 406 3.34 -14.46 -5.77
CA GLY A 406 3.60 -14.99 -7.13
C GLY A 406 4.66 -16.10 -7.22
N PHE A 407 5.66 -16.14 -6.33
CA PHE A 407 6.75 -17.13 -6.38
C PHE A 407 7.17 -17.49 -4.95
N ASN A 408 6.96 -18.75 -4.55
CA ASN A 408 6.78 -19.16 -3.14
C ASN A 408 8.04 -19.69 -2.44
N ASP A 409 9.25 -19.45 -2.94
CA ASP A 409 10.38 -20.26 -2.47
C ASP A 409 10.97 -19.81 -1.12
N ARG A 410 10.80 -18.54 -0.69
CA ARG A 410 11.21 -18.07 0.66
C ARG A 410 10.33 -16.92 1.19
N PRO A 411 9.42 -17.15 2.16
CA PRO A 411 8.45 -16.15 2.65
C PRO A 411 9.05 -15.08 3.60
N LEU A 412 10.36 -14.81 3.54
CA LEU A 412 11.05 -13.94 4.51
C LEU A 412 10.57 -12.47 4.46
N ALA A 413 10.20 -11.97 3.27
CA ALA A 413 9.74 -10.59 3.11
C ALA A 413 8.38 -10.33 3.80
N PRO A 414 7.35 -11.18 3.63
CA PRO A 414 6.13 -11.13 4.44
C PRO A 414 6.36 -11.16 5.97
N PHE A 415 7.23 -12.05 6.44
CA PHE A 415 7.54 -12.13 7.88
C PHE A 415 8.25 -10.87 8.37
N ALA A 416 9.19 -10.33 7.58
CA ALA A 416 9.90 -9.10 7.94
C ALA A 416 8.95 -7.90 8.10
N GLY A 417 7.92 -7.77 7.24
CA GLY A 417 6.91 -6.72 7.38
C GLY A 417 6.15 -6.79 8.70
N ILE A 418 5.57 -7.96 8.98
CA ILE A 418 4.75 -8.19 10.19
C ILE A 418 5.60 -8.11 11.46
N LEU A 419 6.79 -8.71 11.46
CA LEU A 419 7.68 -8.76 12.63
C LEU A 419 8.39 -7.42 12.88
N SER A 420 8.75 -6.66 11.83
CA SER A 420 9.37 -5.34 12.00
C SER A 420 8.38 -4.36 12.64
N LEU A 421 7.13 -4.33 12.17
CA LEU A 421 6.07 -3.54 12.79
C LEU A 421 5.75 -4.04 14.20
N GLY A 422 5.67 -5.36 14.38
CA GLY A 422 5.37 -5.99 15.66
C GLY A 422 6.39 -5.77 16.77
N ILE A 423 7.67 -6.02 16.46
CA ILE A 423 8.77 -6.09 17.43
C ILE A 423 9.53 -4.77 17.50
N GLY A 424 9.73 -4.09 16.37
CA GLY A 424 10.52 -2.85 16.28
C GLY A 424 9.99 -1.75 17.20
N ASP A 425 8.67 -1.60 17.28
CA ASP A 425 8.02 -0.58 18.12
C ASP A 425 7.92 -0.99 19.62
N THR A 426 8.14 -2.27 19.94
CA THR A 426 8.16 -2.76 21.33
C THR A 426 9.51 -2.58 22.01
N MET A 427 10.61 -2.58 21.24
CA MET A 427 11.99 -2.52 21.71
C MET A 427 12.48 -1.13 22.13
N VAL A 428 11.70 -0.06 21.92
CA VAL A 428 12.03 1.25 22.49
C VAL A 428 11.62 1.27 23.97
N PRO A 429 12.57 1.29 24.92
CA PRO A 429 12.25 1.37 26.33
C PRO A 429 11.63 2.74 26.65
N PRO A 430 10.69 2.82 27.62
CA PRO A 430 10.19 4.12 28.07
C PRO A 430 11.37 4.92 28.62
N LEU A 431 11.66 6.07 27.99
CA LEU A 431 12.64 7.02 28.51
C LEU A 431 12.28 7.35 29.97
N PRO A 432 13.25 7.30 30.90
CA PRO A 432 12.96 7.65 32.29
C PRO A 432 12.52 9.12 32.32
N ASN A 433 11.42 9.37 33.03
CA ASN A 433 10.95 10.71 33.35
C ASN A 433 12.16 11.57 33.76
N ARG A 434 12.54 12.56 32.95
CA ARG A 434 13.35 13.70 33.43
C ARG A 434 12.44 14.52 34.33
N GLY A 435 12.16 13.97 35.50
CA GLY A 435 11.64 14.72 36.63
C GLY A 435 12.68 15.78 36.99
N LYS A 436 12.19 17.02 37.11
CA LYS A 436 12.72 18.09 37.97
C LYS A 436 13.98 17.68 38.74
N ARG A 437 15.16 17.96 38.18
CA ARG A 437 16.38 18.13 38.99
C ARG A 437 16.71 19.62 39.02
N GLU A 438 16.30 20.19 40.15
CA GLU A 438 17.04 21.21 40.91
C GLU A 438 17.24 22.57 40.23
N ARG A 439 16.26 23.47 40.44
CA ARG A 439 16.61 24.83 40.89
C ARG A 439 16.88 24.74 42.38
N LYS A 440 18.14 24.91 42.77
CA LYS A 440 18.51 25.52 44.04
C LYS A 440 19.64 26.50 43.76
#